data_AF-A0A6G3XGF9-F1
#
_entry.id   AF-A0A6G3XGF9-F1
#
_cell.length_a   1.000
_cell.length_b   1.000
_cell.length_c   1.000
_cell.angle_alpha   90.00
_cell.angle_beta   90.00
_cell.angle_gamma   90.00
#
_symmetry.space_group_name_H-M   'P 1'
#
loop_
_entity.id
_entity.type
_entity.pdbx_description
1 polymer ?
#
loop_
_entity_poly.entity_id
_entity_poly.type
_entity_poly.pdbx_seq_one_letter_code
_entity_poly.pdbx_strand_id
1 'polypeptide(L)'
;IDATEIGAGRVWRTDQDDWFTMNTVISQVTMYSGGPDGGPDRPGAGPSLGQWIAHRHETAGEPALGPDDYASRVRYGQYLTHVYRTIAANLPAHVELVPVTGRVTALRNGPDDGYLLSLDSAP
;
A
#
# COMPACT_ATOMS: atom_id res chain seq x y z
N ILE A 1 -7.09 5.28 -8.61
CA ILE A 1 -7.51 6.65 -8.22
C ILE A 1 -7.52 6.70 -6.70
N ASP A 2 -6.87 7.69 -6.08
CA ASP A 2 -6.95 7.91 -4.63
C ASP A 2 -7.05 9.41 -4.34
N ALA A 3 -7.81 9.80 -3.31
CA ALA A 3 -8.02 11.20 -2.96
C ALA A 3 -6.88 11.81 -2.13
N THR A 4 -5.95 11.01 -1.62
CA THR A 4 -4.94 11.45 -0.64
C THR A 4 -3.56 10.98 -1.01
N GLU A 5 -3.34 9.67 -1.13
CA GLU A 5 -2.02 9.11 -1.41
C GLU A 5 -2.15 7.83 -2.22
N ILE A 6 -1.53 7.78 -3.41
CA ILE A 6 -1.51 6.56 -4.21
C ILE A 6 -0.65 5.51 -3.50
N GLY A 7 -1.23 4.34 -3.26
CA GLY A 7 -0.58 3.21 -2.57
C GLY A 7 -1.12 3.00 -1.15
N ALA A 8 -1.07 4.04 -0.30
CA ALA A 8 -1.51 3.95 1.10
C ALA A 8 -2.97 4.40 1.31
N GLY A 9 -3.45 5.32 0.48
CA GLY A 9 -4.77 5.91 0.56
C GLY A 9 -5.03 6.77 1.78
N ARG A 10 -6.25 7.31 1.90
CA ARG A 10 -6.63 8.26 2.97
C ARG A 10 -6.46 7.73 4.40
N VAL A 11 -6.69 6.43 4.61
CA VAL A 11 -6.69 5.81 5.95
C VAL A 11 -5.28 5.57 6.47
N TRP A 12 -4.37 5.15 5.58
CA TRP A 12 -3.00 4.79 5.91
C TRP A 12 -1.98 5.79 5.38
N ARG A 13 -2.43 6.99 4.97
CA ARG A 13 -1.57 8.07 4.47
C ARG A 13 -0.33 8.25 5.35
N THR A 14 0.81 8.43 4.71
CA THR A 14 2.12 8.43 5.35
C THR A 14 2.49 9.77 5.98
N ASP A 15 1.67 10.79 5.76
CA ASP A 15 1.79 12.15 6.32
C ASP A 15 0.93 12.37 7.59
N GLN A 16 0.25 11.34 8.11
CA GLN A 16 -0.46 11.43 9.39
C GLN A 16 0.48 11.26 10.59
N ASP A 17 0.03 11.68 11.77
CA ASP A 17 0.77 11.45 13.00
C ASP A 17 0.93 9.96 13.35
N ASP A 18 2.10 9.59 13.89
CA ASP A 18 2.50 8.19 14.11
C ASP A 18 1.87 7.51 15.34
N TRP A 19 1.07 8.25 16.13
CA TRP A 19 0.39 7.75 17.33
C TRP A 19 -0.90 6.96 17.06
N PHE A 20 -1.41 6.96 15.83
CA PHE A 20 -2.55 6.11 15.47
C PHE A 20 -2.05 4.71 15.12
N THR A 21 -2.57 3.68 15.77
CA THR A 21 -2.21 2.29 15.48
C THR A 21 -3.19 1.60 14.54
N MET A 22 -2.72 0.51 13.94
CA MET A 22 -3.56 -0.53 13.39
C MET A 22 -4.33 -1.26 14.51
N ASN A 23 -5.34 -2.04 14.11
CA ASN A 23 -6.14 -2.89 14.99
C ASN A 23 -5.79 -4.39 14.88
N THR A 24 -4.73 -4.74 14.14
CA THR A 24 -4.26 -6.11 13.95
C THR A 24 -2.76 -6.16 14.20
N VAL A 25 -2.31 -7.19 14.90
CA VAL A 25 -0.89 -7.39 15.24
C VAL A 25 -0.07 -7.70 13.98
N ILE A 26 1.19 -7.26 13.95
CA ILE A 26 2.01 -7.29 12.74
C ILE A 26 2.30 -8.71 12.21
N SER A 27 2.23 -9.73 13.08
CA SER A 27 2.42 -11.13 12.70
C SER A 27 1.28 -11.70 11.86
N GLN A 28 0.12 -11.04 11.82
CA GLN A 28 -1.09 -11.52 11.15
C GLN A 28 -1.41 -10.79 9.83
N VAL A 29 -0.53 -9.90 9.37
CA VAL A 29 -0.80 -9.04 8.21
C VAL A 29 0.18 -9.32 7.08
N THR A 30 -0.34 -9.57 5.88
CA THR A 30 0.44 -9.60 4.63
C THR A 30 -0.43 -9.12 3.47
N MET A 31 0.20 -8.44 2.51
CA MET A 31 -0.43 -8.09 1.22
C MET A 31 0.08 -8.96 0.06
N TYR A 32 1.11 -9.79 0.30
CA TYR A 32 1.57 -10.77 -0.67
C TYR A 32 0.80 -12.08 -0.50
N SER A 33 0.42 -12.71 -1.61
CA SER A 33 -0.26 -14.01 -1.61
C SER A 33 0.67 -15.20 -1.34
N GLY A 34 1.98 -15.00 -1.40
CA GLY A 34 3.00 -15.97 -1.02
C GLY A 34 4.15 -15.31 -0.27
N GLY A 35 4.85 -16.09 0.56
CA GLY A 35 5.97 -15.61 1.35
C GLY A 35 7.24 -15.37 0.54
N PRO A 36 8.30 -14.82 1.16
CA PRO A 36 9.59 -14.64 0.51
C PRO A 36 10.19 -15.99 0.09
N ASP A 37 10.75 -16.05 -1.11
CA ASP A 37 11.37 -17.25 -1.68
C ASP A 37 12.87 -17.08 -1.97
N GLY A 38 13.48 -16.05 -1.39
CA GLY A 38 14.89 -15.70 -1.59
C GLY A 38 15.15 -14.84 -2.83
N GLY A 39 14.13 -14.63 -3.68
CA GLY A 39 14.18 -13.66 -4.77
C GLY A 39 13.78 -12.24 -4.33
N PRO A 40 13.82 -11.27 -5.26
CA PRO A 40 13.25 -9.95 -5.02
C PRO A 40 11.74 -10.03 -4.83
N ASP A 41 11.22 -9.09 -4.05
CA ASP A 41 9.78 -8.88 -3.86
C ASP A 41 9.08 -8.69 -5.20
N ARG A 42 7.97 -9.39 -5.40
CA ARG A 42 7.15 -9.34 -6.62
C ARG A 42 5.73 -9.83 -6.34
N PRO A 43 4.76 -9.56 -7.23
CA PRO A 43 3.43 -10.17 -7.12
C PRO A 43 3.53 -11.69 -6.93
N GLY A 44 2.96 -12.20 -5.83
CA GLY A 44 3.01 -13.63 -5.48
C GLY A 44 4.11 -14.06 -4.50
N ALA A 45 5.14 -13.25 -4.28
CA ALA A 45 6.22 -13.57 -3.33
C ALA A 45 6.80 -12.30 -2.69
N GLY A 46 6.63 -12.15 -1.38
CA GLY A 46 7.18 -11.02 -0.63
C GLY A 46 6.91 -11.10 0.87
N PRO A 47 7.44 -10.16 1.66
CA PRO A 47 7.38 -10.21 3.11
C PRO A 47 6.00 -9.88 3.65
N SER A 48 5.61 -10.54 4.75
CA SER A 48 4.54 -10.06 5.63
C SER A 48 4.90 -8.71 6.25
N LEU A 49 3.94 -8.01 6.87
CA LEU A 49 4.21 -6.73 7.53
C LEU A 49 5.31 -6.87 8.59
N GLY A 50 5.21 -7.88 9.47
CA GLY A 50 6.23 -8.11 10.49
C GLY A 50 7.62 -8.39 9.92
N GLN A 51 7.72 -9.17 8.85
CA GLN A 51 8.99 -9.43 8.16
C GLN A 51 9.55 -8.16 7.52
N TRP A 52 8.70 -7.35 6.88
CA TRP A 52 9.10 -6.09 6.28
C TRP A 52 9.60 -5.10 7.35
N ILE A 53 8.92 -4.99 8.49
CA ILE A 53 9.36 -4.14 9.61
C ILE A 53 10.71 -4.62 10.17
N ALA A 54 10.90 -5.93 10.36
CA ALA A 54 12.17 -6.49 10.82
C ALA A 54 13.31 -6.15 9.84
N HIS A 55 13.08 -6.32 8.53
CA HIS A 55 14.05 -5.95 7.51
C HIS A 55 14.37 -4.45 7.52
N ARG A 56 13.36 -3.60 7.72
CA ARG A 56 13.52 -2.15 7.83
C ARG A 56 14.30 -1.74 9.09
N HIS A 57 14.09 -2.43 10.21
CA HIS A 57 14.88 -2.24 11.42
C HIS A 57 16.36 -2.51 11.15
N GLU A 58 16.67 -3.65 10.53
CA GLU A 58 18.05 -4.05 10.20
C GLU A 58 18.72 -3.12 9.19
N THR A 59 18.00 -2.69 8.15
CA THR A 59 18.58 -1.96 7.01
C THR A 59 18.56 -0.44 7.16
N ALA A 60 17.63 0.10 7.95
CA ALA A 60 17.44 1.55 8.08
C ALA A 60 17.37 2.05 9.53
N GLY A 61 17.59 1.18 10.51
CA GLY A 61 17.61 1.58 11.94
C GLY A 61 16.24 2.01 12.46
N GLU A 62 15.17 1.56 11.82
CA GLU A 62 13.80 1.88 12.21
C GLU A 62 13.39 1.17 13.51
N PRO A 63 12.46 1.72 14.32
CA PRO A 63 12.01 1.05 15.55
C PRO A 63 11.51 -0.38 15.29
N ALA A 64 12.05 -1.33 16.06
CA ALA A 64 11.61 -2.72 16.03
C ALA A 64 10.24 -2.87 16.70
N LEU A 65 9.47 -3.85 16.24
CA LEU A 65 8.19 -4.26 16.83
C LEU A 65 8.18 -5.79 16.97
N GLY A 66 7.63 -6.26 18.09
CA GLY A 66 7.39 -7.67 18.35
C GLY A 66 6.19 -8.22 17.57
N PRO A 67 6.06 -9.56 17.46
CA PRO A 67 5.03 -10.20 16.65
C PRO A 67 3.58 -9.87 17.09
N ASP A 68 3.39 -9.58 18.37
CA ASP A 68 2.08 -9.22 18.97
C ASP A 68 1.89 -7.71 19.14
N ASP A 69 2.84 -6.90 18.65
CA ASP A 69 2.70 -5.45 18.65
C ASP A 69 1.85 -4.97 17.48
N TYR A 70 1.32 -3.75 17.64
CA TYR A 70 0.55 -3.06 16.61
C TYR A 70 1.43 -2.00 15.95
N ALA A 71 1.59 -2.09 14.62
CA ALA A 71 2.22 -1.01 13.88
C ALA A 71 1.36 0.26 13.91
N SER A 72 2.01 1.42 13.79
CA SER A 72 1.30 2.65 13.48
C SER A 72 0.64 2.57 12.10
N ARG A 73 -0.35 3.43 11.88
CA ARG A 73 -0.99 3.58 10.56
C ARG A 73 0.00 4.07 9.51
N VAL A 74 0.96 4.91 9.90
CA VAL A 74 2.02 5.41 9.02
C VAL A 74 2.93 4.26 8.58
N ARG A 75 3.39 3.42 9.52
CA ARG A 75 4.20 2.22 9.22
C ARG A 75 3.50 1.29 8.24
N TYR A 76 2.21 1.07 8.45
CA TYR A 76 1.43 0.25 7.53
C TYR A 76 1.24 0.92 6.17
N GLY A 77 1.02 2.24 6.14
CA GLY A 77 1.01 3.03 4.91
C GLY A 77 2.27 2.87 4.08
N GLN A 78 3.44 2.94 4.73
CA GLN A 78 4.73 2.72 4.07
C GLN A 78 4.85 1.30 3.49
N TYR A 79 4.37 0.29 4.21
CA TYR A 79 4.29 -1.09 3.69
C TYR A 79 3.35 -1.20 2.48
N LEU A 80 2.17 -0.58 2.51
CA LEU A 80 1.26 -0.52 1.36
C LEU A 80 1.89 0.19 0.15
N THR A 81 2.60 1.30 0.38
CA THR A 81 3.33 2.03 -0.67
C THR A 81 4.48 1.18 -1.24
N HIS A 82 5.18 0.39 -0.42
CA HIS A 82 6.18 -0.59 -0.88
C HIS A 82 5.56 -1.67 -1.79
N VAL A 83 4.42 -2.24 -1.37
CA VAL A 83 3.69 -3.24 -2.16
C VAL A 83 3.19 -2.64 -3.48
N TYR A 84 2.65 -1.42 -3.46
CA TYR A 84 2.24 -0.70 -4.66
C TYR A 84 3.40 -0.51 -5.65
N ARG A 85 4.56 -0.07 -5.17
CA ARG A 85 5.76 0.10 -6.01
C ARG A 85 6.24 -1.23 -6.58
N THR A 86 6.16 -2.30 -5.78
CA THR A 86 6.50 -3.66 -6.21
C THR A 86 5.59 -4.12 -7.34
N ILE A 87 4.28 -3.89 -7.23
CA ILE A 87 3.33 -4.21 -8.30
C ILE A 87 3.65 -3.38 -9.56
N ALA A 88 3.79 -2.06 -9.41
CA ALA A 88 4.05 -1.15 -10.52
C ALA A 88 5.33 -1.50 -11.29
N ALA A 89 6.38 -1.95 -10.59
CA ALA A 89 7.65 -2.36 -11.19
C ALA A 89 7.59 -3.72 -11.92
N ASN A 90 6.57 -4.54 -11.65
CA ASN A 90 6.44 -5.92 -12.17
C ASN A 90 5.24 -6.09 -13.11
N LEU A 91 4.67 -5.00 -13.63
CA LEU A 91 3.54 -5.09 -14.56
C LEU A 91 3.95 -5.80 -15.85
N PRO A 92 3.08 -6.66 -16.41
CA PRO A 92 3.29 -7.21 -17.75
C PRO A 92 3.44 -6.08 -18.78
N ALA A 93 4.22 -6.30 -19.84
CA ALA A 93 4.50 -5.28 -20.85
C ALA A 93 3.26 -4.71 -21.58
N HIS A 94 2.14 -5.42 -21.55
CA HIS A 94 0.87 -4.99 -22.15
C HIS A 94 -0.06 -4.27 -21.16
N VAL A 95 0.38 -4.03 -19.93
CA VAL A 95 -0.40 -3.36 -18.88
C VAL A 95 0.24 -2.02 -18.54
N GLU A 96 -0.57 -0.98 -18.55
CA GLU A 96 -0.20 0.35 -18.07
C GLU A 96 -0.91 0.63 -16.74
N LEU A 97 -0.17 1.17 -15.77
CA LEU A 97 -0.74 1.66 -14.52
C LEU A 97 -0.74 3.19 -14.53
N VAL A 98 -1.94 3.77 -14.57
CA VAL A 98 -2.13 5.22 -14.54
C VAL A 98 -2.54 5.65 -13.13
N PRO A 99 -1.62 6.20 -12.32
CA PRO A 99 -1.98 6.76 -11.02
C PRO A 99 -2.73 8.07 -11.22
N VAL A 100 -3.85 8.22 -10.53
CA VAL A 100 -4.68 9.43 -10.58
C VAL A 100 -5.00 9.85 -9.17
N THR A 101 -4.43 10.98 -8.75
CA THR A 101 -4.77 11.60 -7.47
C THR A 101 -5.99 12.50 -7.67
N GLY A 102 -7.09 12.16 -7.01
CA GLY A 102 -8.34 12.90 -7.13
C GLY A 102 -9.46 12.22 -6.36
N ARG A 103 -10.39 13.03 -5.83
CA ARG A 103 -11.57 12.50 -5.14
C ARG A 103 -12.66 12.24 -6.17
N VAL A 104 -13.07 10.99 -6.31
CA VAL A 104 -14.27 10.63 -7.09
C VAL A 104 -15.50 11.23 -6.41
N THR A 105 -16.26 12.05 -7.14
CA THR A 105 -17.49 12.70 -6.64
C THR A 105 -18.75 12.26 -7.37
N ALA A 106 -18.62 11.67 -8.55
CA ALA A 106 -19.74 11.02 -9.23
C ALA A 106 -19.26 9.83 -10.07
N LEU A 107 -20.17 8.86 -10.25
CA LEU A 107 -20.05 7.71 -11.14
C LEU A 107 -21.28 7.71 -12.05
N ARG A 108 -21.07 7.60 -13.36
CA ARG A 108 -22.14 7.47 -14.36
C ARG A 108 -21.81 6.33 -15.32
N ASN A 109 -22.82 5.71 -15.92
CA ASN A 109 -22.59 4.80 -17.04
C ASN A 109 -21.98 5.60 -18.20
N GLY A 110 -20.92 5.05 -18.77
CA GLY A 110 -20.26 5.55 -19.98
C GLY A 110 -20.71 4.76 -21.21
N PRO A 111 -20.16 5.12 -22.39
CA PRO A 111 -20.27 4.30 -23.59
C PRO A 111 -19.62 2.91 -23.39
N ASP A 112 -20.00 1.95 -24.23
CA ASP A 112 -19.41 0.60 -24.31
C ASP A 112 -19.35 -0.15 -22.96
N ASP A 113 -20.43 -0.08 -22.19
CA ASP A 113 -20.54 -0.65 -20.82
C ASP A 113 -19.48 -0.14 -19.82
N GLY A 114 -18.86 1.00 -20.12
CA GLY A 114 -17.87 1.65 -19.28
C GLY A 114 -18.48 2.51 -18.16
N TYR A 115 -17.60 3.14 -17.38
CA TYR A 115 -17.97 4.13 -16.37
C TYR A 115 -17.24 5.45 -16.57
N LEU A 116 -17.96 6.55 -16.38
CA LEU A 116 -17.41 7.90 -16.34
C LEU A 116 -17.35 8.38 -14.89
N LEU A 117 -16.15 8.73 -14.44
CA LEU A 117 -15.87 9.26 -13.11
C LEU A 117 -15.71 10.77 -13.18
N SER A 118 -16.46 11.50 -12.36
CA SER A 118 -16.16 12.90 -12.07
C SER A 118 -15.20 12.95 -10.89
N LEU A 119 -14.09 13.67 -11.07
CA LEU A 119 -13.12 13.91 -10.02
C LEU A 119 -13.19 15.37 -9.61
N ASP A 120 -13.26 15.64 -8.32
CA ASP A 120 -12.86 16.95 -7.82
C ASP A 120 -11.33 16.97 -7.93
N SER A 121 -10.79 17.92 -8.69
CA SER A 121 -9.39 18.27 -8.57
C SER A 121 -9.17 18.63 -7.09
N ALA A 122 -8.37 17.83 -6.38
CA ALA A 122 -7.94 18.25 -5.06
C ALA A 122 -7.24 19.62 -5.22
N PRO A 123 -7.51 20.60 -4.34
CA PRO A 123 -6.82 21.89 -4.38
C PRO A 123 -5.30 21.73 -4.26
#